data_AF-W2MA39-F1
#
_entry.id   AF-W2MA39-F1
#
_cell.length_a   1.000
_cell.length_b   1.000
_cell.length_c   1.000
_cell.angle_alpha   90.00
_cell.angle_beta   90.00
_cell.angle_gamma   90.00
#
_symmetry.space_group_name_H-M   'P 1'
#
loop_
_entity.id
_entity.type
_entity.pdbx_description
1 polymer ?
#
loop_
_entity_poly.entity_id
_entity_poly.type
_entity_poly.pdbx_seq_one_letter_code
_entity_poly.pdbx_strand_id
1 'polypeptide(L)'
;MCRINEVLTLKWKDVSLRQFRANVLAPDEIIEFGTYTHFNRKIEVEEGRSYNLHKLAGEETAMNAYEYLSNWVAYATEKRGHKWVDEDYVFPVLVGLSKKAIKSGKGSTGCEKVTVGWGKKMGEQSFINLLNCIVHS
;
A
#
# COMPACT_ATOMS: atom_id res chain seq x y z
N MET A 1 10.58 10.54 -5.07
CA MET A 1 9.92 10.70 -3.75
C MET A 1 8.44 10.96 -4.00
N CYS A 2 7.55 10.11 -3.50
CA CYS A 2 6.10 10.23 -3.69
C CYS A 2 5.47 10.86 -2.44
N ARG A 3 4.47 11.74 -2.59
CA ARG A 3 3.77 12.35 -1.45
C ARG A 3 2.73 11.40 -0.90
N ILE A 4 2.50 11.40 0.41
CA ILE A 4 1.50 10.52 1.04
C ILE A 4 0.10 10.69 0.44
N ASN A 5 -0.28 11.93 0.11
CA ASN A 5 -1.58 12.22 -0.51
C ASN A 5 -1.71 11.71 -1.95
N GLU A 6 -0.60 11.41 -2.62
CA GLU A 6 -0.60 10.74 -3.92
C GLU A 6 -0.81 9.23 -3.71
N VAL A 7 -0.03 8.62 -2.80
CA VAL A 7 -0.12 7.19 -2.47
C VAL A 7 -1.52 6.79 -1.97
N LEU A 8 -2.09 7.54 -1.01
CA LEU A 8 -3.41 7.23 -0.45
C LEU A 8 -4.57 7.40 -1.45
N THR A 9 -4.31 7.99 -2.62
CA THR A 9 -5.30 8.13 -3.70
C THR A 9 -5.21 7.06 -4.76
N LEU A 10 -4.18 6.20 -4.72
CA LEU A 10 -4.04 5.09 -5.65
C LEU A 10 -5.27 4.19 -5.60
N LYS A 11 -5.82 3.94 -6.77
CA LYS A 11 -6.88 2.96 -6.98
C LYS A 11 -6.29 1.66 -7.51
N TRP A 12 -7.07 0.60 -7.43
CA TRP A 12 -6.61 -0.72 -7.84
C TRP A 12 -6.18 -0.74 -9.32
N LYS A 13 -6.92 -0.06 -10.20
CA LYS A 13 -6.55 0.09 -11.62
C LYS A 13 -5.21 0.80 -11.85
N ASP A 14 -4.75 1.58 -10.88
CA ASP A 14 -3.51 2.34 -10.97
C ASP A 14 -2.31 1.47 -10.57
N VAL A 15 -2.52 0.22 -10.11
CA VAL A 15 -1.48 -0.68 -9.61
C VAL A 15 -1.46 -1.98 -10.41
N SER A 16 -0.26 -2.43 -10.77
CA SER A 16 -0.04 -3.75 -11.36
C SER A 16 1.02 -4.49 -10.56
N LEU A 17 0.67 -5.68 -10.05
CA LEU A 17 1.59 -6.54 -9.31
C LEU A 17 1.98 -7.74 -10.17
N ARG A 18 3.07 -8.44 -9.80
CA ARG A 18 3.56 -9.64 -10.47
C ARG A 18 3.82 -9.41 -11.97
N GLN A 19 4.46 -8.30 -12.28
CA GLN A 19 5.00 -8.04 -13.61
C GLN A 19 6.39 -8.66 -13.73
N PHE A 20 6.76 -9.05 -14.94
CA PHE A 20 8.01 -9.75 -15.21
C PHE A 20 8.75 -9.09 -16.38
N ARG A 21 10.07 -8.97 -16.26
CA ARG A 21 10.95 -8.53 -17.34
C ARG A 21 12.27 -9.29 -17.33
N ALA A 22 12.92 -9.43 -18.47
CA ALA A 22 14.27 -9.98 -18.54
C ALA A 22 15.27 -9.05 -17.82
N ASN A 23 16.25 -9.63 -17.15
CA ASN A 23 17.38 -8.89 -16.62
C ASN A 23 18.31 -8.48 -17.77
N VAL A 24 18.61 -7.18 -17.86
CA VAL A 24 19.45 -6.62 -18.94
C VAL A 24 20.91 -7.11 -18.84
N LEU A 25 21.37 -7.44 -17.64
CA LEU A 25 22.75 -7.89 -17.40
C LEU A 25 22.90 -9.41 -17.40
N ALA A 26 21.80 -10.14 -17.20
CA ALA A 26 21.76 -11.60 -17.16
C ALA A 26 20.48 -12.10 -17.86
N PRO A 27 20.49 -12.27 -19.20
CA PRO A 27 19.27 -12.52 -19.98
C PRO A 27 18.44 -13.75 -19.57
N ASP A 28 19.07 -14.73 -18.92
CA ASP A 28 18.41 -15.93 -18.40
C ASP A 28 17.67 -15.70 -17.07
N GLU A 29 17.86 -14.53 -16.44
CA GLU A 29 17.18 -14.15 -15.21
C GLU A 29 15.92 -13.31 -15.50
N ILE A 30 14.83 -13.64 -14.81
CA ILE A 30 13.58 -12.90 -14.85
C ILE A 30 13.46 -12.08 -13.57
N ILE A 31 13.25 -10.78 -13.72
CA ILE A 31 12.98 -9.86 -12.62
C ILE A 31 11.48 -9.71 -12.45
N GLU A 32 10.98 -10.09 -11.28
CA GLU A 32 9.62 -9.78 -10.82
C GLU A 32 9.56 -8.38 -10.20
N PHE A 33 8.54 -7.61 -10.53
CA PHE A 33 8.30 -6.28 -9.99
C PHE A 33 6.81 -5.91 -10.00
N GLY A 34 6.46 -4.81 -9.36
CA GLY A 34 5.16 -4.17 -9.52
C GLY A 34 5.30 -2.78 -10.11
N THR A 35 4.19 -2.16 -10.48
CA THR A 35 4.12 -0.76 -10.88
C THR A 35 2.93 -0.07 -10.25
N TYR A 36 3.04 1.24 -10.11
CA TYR A 36 1.87 2.10 -9.94
C TYR A 36 1.99 3.34 -10.82
N THR A 37 0.85 3.86 -11.26
CA THR A 37 0.77 5.03 -12.15
C THR A 37 -0.03 6.15 -11.52
N HIS A 38 0.56 7.34 -11.45
CA HIS A 38 -0.15 8.55 -11.04
C HIS A 38 -0.63 9.33 -12.26
N PHE A 39 -1.94 9.42 -12.43
CA PHE A 39 -2.55 10.33 -13.40
C PHE A 39 -2.70 11.71 -12.79
N ASN A 40 -1.93 12.68 -13.29
CA ASN A 40 -1.94 14.05 -12.78
C ASN A 40 -3.21 14.78 -13.26
N ARG A 41 -4.22 14.91 -12.42
CA ARG A 41 -5.49 15.56 -12.80
C ARG A 41 -5.36 17.07 -13.10
N LYS A 42 -4.21 17.70 -12.84
CA LYS A 42 -3.98 19.15 -13.05
C LYS A 42 -3.28 19.50 -14.36
N ILE A 43 -2.55 18.57 -14.96
CA ILE A 43 -1.88 18.76 -16.24
C ILE A 43 -2.10 17.46 -16.97
N GLU A 44 -2.88 17.48 -18.04
CA GLU A 44 -3.09 16.35 -18.96
C GLU A 44 -1.72 15.89 -19.50
N VAL A 45 -1.05 15.03 -18.74
CA VAL A 45 -0.12 14.07 -19.31
C VAL A 45 -0.95 12.81 -19.45
N GLU A 46 -1.44 12.55 -20.67
CA GLU A 46 -2.34 11.41 -20.98
C GLU A 46 -1.79 10.08 -20.44
N GLU A 47 -0.46 9.91 -20.43
CA GLU A 47 0.21 8.68 -20.01
C GLU A 47 0.36 8.51 -18.49
N GLY A 48 0.14 9.57 -17.70
CA GLY A 48 0.44 9.55 -16.26
C GLY A 48 1.94 9.37 -15.97
N ARG A 49 2.29 9.22 -14.68
CA ARG A 49 3.67 8.94 -14.25
C ARG A 49 3.75 7.59 -13.56
N SER A 50 4.43 6.65 -14.19
CA SER A 50 4.60 5.28 -13.70
C SER A 50 5.88 5.11 -12.88
N TYR A 51 5.79 4.31 -11.82
CA TYR A 51 6.87 4.01 -10.90
C TYR A 51 6.97 2.50 -10.71
N ASN A 52 8.20 1.97 -10.71
CA ASN A 52 8.46 0.56 -10.43
C ASN A 52 8.58 0.31 -8.92
N LEU A 53 7.96 -0.76 -8.47
CA LEU A 53 8.12 -1.36 -7.15
C LEU A 53 9.01 -2.59 -7.32
N HIS A 54 10.30 -2.44 -7.04
CA HIS A 54 11.25 -3.54 -7.15
C HIS A 54 11.08 -4.51 -5.98
N LYS A 55 11.14 -5.80 -6.29
CA LYS A 55 11.35 -6.84 -5.28
C LYS A 55 12.81 -6.75 -4.83
N LEU A 56 13.00 -6.41 -3.57
CA LEU A 56 14.34 -6.29 -2.98
C LEU A 56 14.82 -7.65 -2.46
N ALA A 57 16.11 -7.75 -2.19
CA ALA A 57 16.70 -8.91 -1.53
C ALA A 57 16.18 -9.04 -0.08
N GLY A 58 16.30 -10.23 0.50
CA GLY A 58 15.73 -10.53 1.82
C GLY A 58 16.30 -9.66 2.95
N GLU A 59 17.55 -9.24 2.83
CA GLU A 59 18.24 -8.34 3.76
C GLU A 59 17.60 -6.93 3.78
N GLU A 60 16.91 -6.54 2.71
CA GLU A 60 16.26 -5.24 2.55
C GLU A 60 14.73 -5.31 2.71
N THR A 61 14.19 -6.42 3.22
CA THR A 61 12.75 -6.66 3.36
C THR A 61 12.02 -5.53 4.09
N ALA A 62 12.66 -4.90 5.09
CA ALA A 62 12.10 -3.78 5.84
C ALA A 62 11.70 -2.57 4.99
N MET A 63 12.29 -2.42 3.79
CA MET A 63 12.00 -1.34 2.85
C MET A 63 11.32 -1.85 1.57
N ASN A 64 10.98 -3.13 1.50
CA ASN A 64 10.44 -3.77 0.30
C ASN A 64 8.94 -3.46 0.11
N ALA A 65 8.66 -2.31 -0.50
CA ALA A 65 7.30 -1.86 -0.78
C ALA A 65 6.51 -2.83 -1.67
N TYR A 66 7.16 -3.53 -2.60
CA TYR A 66 6.52 -4.52 -3.46
C TYR A 66 5.94 -5.68 -2.63
N GLU A 67 6.74 -6.21 -1.71
CA GLU A 67 6.35 -7.34 -0.87
C GLU A 67 5.25 -6.95 0.11
N TYR A 68 5.36 -5.80 0.79
CA TYR A 68 4.31 -5.34 1.70
C TYR A 68 2.98 -5.09 1.00
N LEU A 69 3.01 -4.50 -0.20
CA LEU A 69 1.80 -4.29 -0.99
C LEU A 69 1.19 -5.63 -1.46
N SER A 70 2.02 -6.57 -1.90
CA SER A 70 1.57 -7.90 -2.32
C SER A 70 0.95 -8.68 -1.15
N ASN A 71 1.58 -8.64 0.02
CA ASN A 71 1.08 -9.26 1.25
C ASN A 71 -0.24 -8.63 1.71
N TRP A 72 -0.37 -7.31 1.59
CA TRP A 72 -1.63 -6.61 1.87
C TRP A 72 -2.76 -7.06 0.95
N VAL A 73 -2.51 -7.09 -0.37
CA VAL A 73 -3.50 -7.52 -1.37
C VAL A 73 -3.92 -8.97 -1.14
N ALA A 74 -2.96 -9.87 -0.90
CA ALA A 74 -3.22 -11.27 -0.59
C ALA A 74 -4.04 -11.41 0.70
N TYR A 75 -3.68 -10.69 1.77
CA TYR A 75 -4.44 -10.69 3.02
C TYR A 75 -5.88 -10.21 2.82
N ALA A 76 -6.08 -9.11 2.09
CA ALA A 76 -7.41 -8.58 1.80
C ALA A 76 -8.27 -9.60 1.04
N THR A 77 -7.70 -10.26 0.03
CA THR A 77 -8.43 -11.26 -0.76
C THR A 77 -8.68 -12.55 0.02
N GLU A 78 -7.66 -13.14 0.62
CA GLU A 78 -7.74 -14.48 1.22
C GLU A 78 -8.37 -14.47 2.61
N LYS A 79 -8.04 -13.46 3.43
CA LYS A 79 -8.49 -13.40 4.84
C LYS A 79 -9.72 -12.54 5.02
N ARG A 80 -9.95 -11.55 4.15
CA ARG A 80 -11.12 -10.67 4.22
C ARG A 80 -12.14 -10.93 3.12
N GLY A 81 -11.86 -11.83 2.17
CA GLY A 81 -12.78 -12.15 1.07
C GLY A 81 -13.02 -10.96 0.13
N HIS A 82 -12.14 -9.96 0.14
CA HIS A 82 -12.31 -8.76 -0.66
C HIS A 82 -12.03 -9.06 -2.14
N LYS A 83 -12.96 -8.66 -3.00
CA LYS A 83 -12.84 -8.74 -4.44
C LYS A 83 -12.49 -7.36 -4.96
N TRP A 84 -11.23 -7.18 -5.33
CA TRP A 84 -10.72 -5.92 -5.86
C TRP A 84 -11.43 -5.56 -7.18
N VAL A 85 -11.89 -4.32 -7.26
CA VAL A 85 -12.34 -3.70 -8.51
C VAL A 85 -11.54 -2.43 -8.78
N ASP A 86 -11.44 -2.04 -10.04
CA ASP A 86 -10.63 -0.92 -10.53
C ASP A 86 -10.72 0.37 -9.70
N GLU A 87 -11.91 0.67 -9.18
CA GLU A 87 -12.18 1.90 -8.45
C GLU A 87 -11.89 1.83 -6.94
N ASP A 88 -11.56 0.65 -6.42
CA ASP A 88 -11.19 0.47 -5.02
C ASP A 88 -9.90 1.21 -4.69
N TYR A 89 -9.87 1.88 -3.55
CA TYR A 89 -8.63 2.44 -3.03
C TYR A 89 -7.74 1.32 -2.51
N VAL A 90 -6.49 1.30 -2.96
CA VAL A 90 -5.48 0.33 -2.49
C VAL A 90 -5.24 0.48 -0.99
N PHE A 91 -5.33 1.72 -0.49
CA PHE A 91 -5.26 2.08 0.92
C PHE A 91 -6.63 2.58 1.41
N PRO A 92 -7.55 1.66 1.74
CA PRO A 92 -8.89 2.01 2.20
C PRO A 92 -8.87 2.65 3.59
N VAL A 93 -9.97 3.31 3.96
CA VAL A 93 -10.12 3.88 5.29
C VAL A 93 -10.12 2.78 6.35
N LEU A 94 -9.44 3.04 7.46
CA LEU A 94 -9.50 2.21 8.65
C LEU A 94 -10.47 2.82 9.66
N VAL A 95 -11.46 2.04 10.07
CA VAL A 95 -12.49 2.44 11.03
C VAL A 95 -12.16 1.83 12.39
N GLY A 96 -12.33 2.61 13.46
CA GLY A 96 -12.06 2.14 14.83
C GLY A 96 -10.61 2.29 15.30
N LEU A 97 -9.75 3.00 14.55
CA LEU A 97 -8.41 3.38 15.01
C LEU A 97 -8.51 4.23 16.29
N SER A 98 -7.94 3.73 17.39
CA SER A 98 -8.01 4.40 18.69
C SER A 98 -6.83 5.33 18.91
N LYS A 99 -7.10 6.64 19.03
CA LYS A 99 -6.11 7.62 19.50
C LYS A 99 -5.63 7.36 20.94
N LYS A 100 -6.40 6.59 21.73
CA LYS A 100 -6.13 6.36 23.16
C LYS A 100 -5.07 5.30 23.42
N ALA A 101 -4.82 4.40 22.47
CA ALA A 101 -3.81 3.35 22.63
C ALA A 101 -2.39 3.91 22.71
N ILE A 102 -2.11 4.98 21.96
CA ILE A 102 -0.85 5.76 22.03
C ILE A 102 -0.58 6.30 23.45
N LYS A 103 -1.61 6.39 24.32
CA LYS A 103 -1.51 6.96 25.67
C LYS A 103 -1.58 5.95 26.80
N SER A 104 -1.88 4.67 26.54
CA SER A 104 -1.98 3.68 27.63
C SER A 104 -0.75 2.79 27.62
N GLY A 105 0.11 2.89 28.64
CA GLY A 105 1.23 1.96 28.90
C GLY A 105 0.81 0.52 29.24
N LYS A 106 -0.38 0.10 28.81
CA LYS A 106 -0.83 -1.30 28.77
C LYS A 106 -0.69 -1.73 27.32
N GLY A 107 -0.05 -2.86 27.04
CA GLY A 107 0.30 -3.39 25.70
C GLY A 107 -0.86 -3.58 24.70
N SER A 108 -1.62 -2.52 24.47
CA SER A 108 -2.70 -2.35 23.52
C SER A 108 -2.14 -1.53 22.37
N THR A 109 -2.07 -2.17 21.21
CA THR A 109 -1.64 -1.59 19.93
C THR A 109 -2.57 -0.48 19.41
N GLY A 110 -3.84 -0.48 19.85
CA GLY A 110 -4.87 0.44 19.35
C GLY A 110 -5.51 0.04 18.03
N CYS A 111 -5.11 -1.12 17.51
CA CYS A 111 -5.59 -1.71 16.28
C CYS A 111 -6.58 -2.88 16.53
N GLU A 112 -6.93 -3.18 17.78
CA GLU A 112 -7.63 -4.42 18.16
C GLU A 112 -9.04 -4.53 17.57
N LYS A 113 -9.69 -3.38 17.32
CA LYS A 113 -11.06 -3.30 16.78
C LYS A 113 -11.11 -2.64 15.41
N VAL A 114 -9.97 -2.55 14.72
CA VAL A 114 -9.90 -1.89 13.43
C VAL A 114 -10.59 -2.74 12.36
N THR A 115 -11.47 -2.09 11.60
CA THR A 115 -12.13 -2.66 10.43
C THR A 115 -11.76 -1.87 9.18
N VAL A 116 -11.83 -2.55 8.03
CA VAL A 116 -11.51 -1.95 6.73
C VAL A 116 -12.79 -1.40 6.11
N GLY A 117 -12.81 -0.10 5.83
CA GLY A 117 -13.87 0.57 5.08
C GLY A 117 -13.55 0.62 3.60
N TRP A 118 -13.97 -0.41 2.86
CA TRP A 118 -13.80 -0.47 1.40
C TRP A 118 -14.49 0.70 0.68
N GLY A 119 -13.97 1.10 -0.48
CA GLY A 119 -14.53 2.17 -1.32
C GLY A 119 -14.27 3.61 -0.85
N LYS A 120 -13.69 3.82 0.34
CA LYS A 120 -13.26 5.15 0.82
C LYS A 120 -11.75 5.17 1.04
N LYS A 121 -11.08 6.24 0.60
CA LYS A 121 -9.65 6.40 0.84
C LYS A 121 -9.33 6.68 2.31
N MET A 122 -8.19 6.21 2.76
CA MET A 122 -7.63 6.63 4.03
C MET A 122 -7.32 8.14 4.03
N GLY A 123 -7.66 8.83 5.12
CA GLY A 123 -7.23 10.21 5.34
C GLY A 123 -5.81 10.27 5.90
N GLU A 124 -5.07 11.32 5.57
CA GLU A 124 -3.70 11.53 6.05
C GLU A 124 -3.59 11.44 7.58
N GLN A 125 -4.53 12.05 8.31
CA GLN A 125 -4.53 11.97 9.77
C GLN A 125 -4.74 10.53 10.29
N SER A 126 -5.56 9.72 9.61
CA SER A 126 -5.76 8.31 9.97
C SER A 126 -4.50 7.49 9.71
N PHE A 127 -3.79 7.79 8.62
CA PHE A 127 -2.49 7.18 8.32
C PHE A 127 -1.45 7.52 9.39
N ILE A 128 -1.34 8.79 9.79
CA ILE A 128 -0.44 9.22 10.87
C ILE A 128 -0.79 8.50 12.19
N ASN A 129 -2.08 8.38 12.51
CA ASN A 129 -2.50 7.66 13.73
C ASN A 129 -2.12 6.17 13.67
N LEU A 130 -2.27 5.52 12.51
CA LEU A 130 -1.85 4.14 12.31
C LEU A 130 -0.34 3.98 12.52
N LEU A 131 0.48 4.86 11.94
CA LEU A 131 1.93 4.83 12.14
C LEU A 131 2.30 4.97 13.61
N ASN A 132 1.65 5.91 14.32
CA ASN A 132 1.87 6.07 15.75
C ASN A 132 1.47 4.82 16.55
N CYS A 133 0.38 4.14 16.17
CA CYS A 133 0.00 2.86 16.79
C CYS A 133 1.09 1.79 16.61
N ILE A 134 1.71 1.69 15.44
CA ILE A 134 2.74 0.69 15.12
C ILE A 134 4.08 1.03 15.81
N VAL A 135 4.46 2.30 15.85
CA VAL A 135 5.74 2.73 16.47
C VAL A 135 5.72 2.57 17.99
N HIS A 136 4.53 2.68 18.61
CA HIS A 136 4.36 2.60 20.06
C HIS A 136 3.80 1.26 20.55
N SER A 137 3.57 0.29 19.66
CA SER A 137 3.11 -1.07 20.01
C SER A 137 4.22 -2.00 20.45
#